data_AF-A0A9P3KM62-F1
#
_entry.id   AF-A0A9P3KM62-F1
#
_cell.length_a   1.000
_cell.length_b   1.000
_cell.length_c   1.000
_cell.angle_alpha   90.00
_cell.angle_beta   90.00
_cell.angle_gamma   90.00
#
_symmetry.space_group_name_H-M   'P 1'
#
loop_
_entity.id
_entity.type
_entity.pdbx_description
1 polymer ?
#
loop_
_entity_poly.entity_id
_entity_poly.type
_entity_poly.pdbx_seq_one_letter_code
_entity_poly.pdbx_strand_id
1 'polypeptide(L)'
;LASLEVRRVEGESGWLNASYAPVLRQMQEAGAKSFYFSAAAAVEGREPIKFHNPKYMALLNHLRFYLPQLFPSLHRILFLDDDVIVQKDLSALFSLDMNGAVNGAVETCKGSFHRFHRYLNFTDTRLRGRFDPEGCAWAYGMNLFDLDGWRGANVTGTYHYWQEQNVDNSLWKLGTLPPGLLAFNGLTHAIDPSWHVLGLGYNPHLDMNAISKAAAIHWNGNQKPWLKIALPNYRSLWTKYVSFDDPWLSECGVT
;
A
#
# COMPACT_ATOMS: atom_id res chain seq x y z
N LEU A 1 -21.66 -2.71 18.88
CA LEU A 1 -22.10 -1.72 17.87
C LEU A 1 -20.92 -1.46 16.95
N ALA A 2 -21.04 -1.78 15.66
CA ALA A 2 -20.06 -1.33 14.67
C ALA A 2 -20.49 0.07 14.20
N SER A 3 -19.65 1.07 14.37
CA SER A 3 -19.87 2.43 13.86
C SER A 3 -19.05 2.61 12.60
N LEU A 4 -19.69 2.97 11.49
CA LEU A 4 -19.00 3.45 10.31
C LEU A 4 -18.74 4.94 10.48
N GLU A 5 -17.48 5.33 10.35
CA GLU A 5 -17.08 6.73 10.39
C GLU A 5 -16.31 7.07 9.12
N VAL A 6 -16.75 8.12 8.43
CA VAL A 6 -16.07 8.67 7.25
C VAL A 6 -15.61 10.07 7.61
N ARG A 7 -14.29 10.31 7.55
CA ARG A 7 -13.68 11.60 7.88
C ARG A 7 -12.97 12.21 6.69
N ARG A 8 -13.06 13.53 6.57
CA ARG A 8 -12.18 14.30 5.68
C ARG A 8 -10.91 14.66 6.45
N VAL A 9 -9.74 14.37 5.90
CA VAL A 9 -8.46 14.66 6.58
C VAL A 9 -7.88 16.01 6.16
N GLU A 10 -8.10 16.40 4.91
CA GLU A 10 -7.62 17.66 4.34
C GLU A 10 -8.40 18.84 4.94
N GLY A 11 -7.67 19.84 5.45
CA GLY A 11 -8.24 21.08 5.99
C GLY A 11 -8.72 21.01 7.45
N GLU A 12 -9.09 19.82 7.96
CA GLU A 12 -9.58 19.65 9.35
C GLU A 12 -8.46 19.48 10.37
N SER A 13 -7.37 18.84 9.98
CA SER A 13 -6.33 18.37 10.90
C SER A 13 -5.30 19.43 11.31
N GLY A 14 -5.15 20.51 10.51
CA GLY A 14 -4.17 21.59 10.69
C GLY A 14 -2.71 21.17 10.50
N TRP A 15 -2.32 19.98 10.95
CA TRP A 15 -0.96 19.44 10.85
C TRP A 15 -0.62 18.94 9.44
N LEU A 16 -1.60 18.46 8.67
CA LEU A 16 -1.36 17.94 7.32
C LEU A 16 -1.26 19.09 6.31
N ASN A 17 -0.05 19.63 6.16
CA ASN A 17 0.26 20.73 5.26
C ASN A 17 1.66 20.56 4.62
N ALA A 18 1.99 21.39 3.63
CA ALA A 18 3.25 21.31 2.89
C ALA A 18 4.51 21.63 3.73
N SER A 19 4.35 22.28 4.88
CA SER A 19 5.46 22.50 5.82
C SER A 19 5.81 21.23 6.59
N TYR A 20 4.80 20.43 6.94
CA TYR A 20 4.99 19.17 7.70
C TYR A 20 5.21 17.95 6.82
N ALA A 21 4.43 17.79 5.75
CA ALA A 21 4.40 16.60 4.90
C ALA A 21 5.15 16.83 3.57
N PRO A 22 6.36 16.26 3.37
CA PRO A 22 7.14 16.50 2.16
C PRO A 22 6.42 16.10 0.88
N VAL A 23 5.60 15.04 0.94
CA VAL A 23 4.82 14.60 -0.22
C VAL A 23 3.79 15.64 -0.66
N LEU A 24 3.16 16.37 0.26
CA LEU A 24 2.22 17.42 -0.11
C LEU A 24 2.92 18.57 -0.81
N ARG A 25 4.13 18.91 -0.36
CA ARG A 25 4.98 19.90 -1.03
C ARG A 25 5.32 19.44 -2.45
N GLN A 26 5.78 18.21 -2.61
CA GLN A 26 6.10 17.62 -3.92
C GLN A 26 4.88 17.59 -4.85
N MET A 27 3.70 17.20 -4.34
CA MET A 27 2.45 17.19 -5.11
C MET A 27 2.01 18.59 -5.58
N GLN A 28 2.44 19.66 -4.92
CA GLN A 28 2.17 21.04 -5.33
C GLN A 28 3.14 21.52 -6.42
N GLU A 29 4.31 20.90 -6.57
CA GLU A 29 5.30 21.24 -7.58
C GLU A 29 4.90 20.70 -8.96
N ALA A 30 4.99 21.55 -9.99
CA ALA A 30 4.55 21.22 -11.35
C ALA A 30 5.32 20.02 -11.96
N GLY A 31 6.58 19.82 -11.57
CA GLY A 31 7.44 18.74 -12.08
C GLY A 31 7.03 17.35 -11.62
N ALA A 32 6.59 17.19 -10.37
CA ALA A 32 6.10 15.89 -9.86
C ALA A 32 4.79 15.48 -10.56
N LYS A 33 3.91 16.46 -10.85
CA LYS A 33 2.69 16.22 -11.62
C LYS A 33 2.99 15.76 -13.04
N SER A 34 3.92 16.39 -13.74
CA SER A 34 4.20 16.00 -15.13
C SER A 34 4.75 14.59 -15.23
N PHE A 35 5.59 14.13 -14.30
CA PHE A 35 6.17 12.78 -14.34
C PHE A 35 5.11 11.67 -14.27
N TYR A 36 4.23 11.69 -13.27
CA TYR A 36 3.26 10.59 -13.09
C TYR A 36 2.07 10.64 -14.05
N PHE A 37 1.73 11.83 -14.58
CA PHE A 37 0.61 12.00 -15.50
C PHE A 37 1.01 11.93 -16.99
N SER A 38 2.27 12.18 -17.33
CA SER A 38 2.74 12.10 -18.72
C SER A 38 3.28 10.72 -19.04
N ALA A 39 2.61 10.02 -19.96
CA ALA A 39 3.13 8.77 -20.51
C ALA A 39 4.13 8.98 -21.66
N ALA A 40 4.53 10.22 -21.98
CA ALA A 40 5.35 10.52 -23.16
C ALA A 40 6.68 9.75 -23.16
N ALA A 41 7.39 9.73 -22.04
CA ALA A 41 8.64 8.98 -21.88
C ALA A 41 8.45 7.45 -22.03
N ALA A 42 7.27 6.95 -21.66
CA ALA A 42 6.93 5.54 -21.82
C ALA A 42 6.49 5.18 -23.24
N VAL A 43 5.78 6.09 -23.92
CA VAL A 43 5.43 5.96 -25.35
C VAL A 43 6.69 5.99 -26.22
N GLU A 44 7.69 6.79 -25.84
CA GLU A 44 9.01 6.83 -26.48
C GLU A 44 9.92 5.65 -26.09
N GLY A 45 9.45 4.71 -25.25
CA GLY A 45 10.19 3.52 -24.86
C GLY A 45 11.37 3.76 -23.92
N ARG A 46 11.52 4.98 -23.38
CA ARG A 46 12.61 5.33 -22.45
C ARG A 46 12.36 4.80 -21.04
N GLU A 47 11.09 4.68 -20.64
CA GLU A 47 10.70 4.18 -19.32
C GLU A 47 9.51 3.19 -19.36
N PRO A 48 9.44 2.23 -18.43
CA PRO A 48 8.26 1.39 -18.28
C PRO A 48 6.97 2.18 -17.95
N ILE A 49 5.88 1.92 -18.68
CA ILE A 49 4.54 2.53 -18.48
C ILE A 49 4.08 2.48 -17.01
N LYS A 50 4.43 1.42 -16.29
CA LYS A 50 4.05 1.23 -14.88
C LYS A 50 4.52 2.34 -13.92
N PHE A 51 5.50 3.15 -14.33
CA PHE A 51 6.00 4.29 -13.54
C PHE A 51 5.15 5.55 -13.70
N HIS A 52 4.35 5.66 -14.77
CA HIS A 52 3.48 6.80 -15.06
C HIS A 52 2.05 6.50 -14.65
N ASN A 53 1.81 6.39 -13.33
CA ASN A 53 0.48 6.14 -12.77
C ASN A 53 0.07 7.27 -11.80
N PRO A 54 -0.96 8.06 -12.13
CA PRO A 54 -1.46 9.13 -11.26
C PRO A 54 -1.82 8.69 -9.84
N LYS A 55 -2.18 7.42 -9.64
CA LYS A 55 -2.50 6.85 -8.31
C LYS A 55 -1.32 6.94 -7.34
N TYR A 56 -0.09 7.04 -7.84
CA TYR A 56 1.10 7.22 -7.01
C TYR A 56 1.15 8.58 -6.33
N MET A 57 0.37 9.56 -6.80
CA MET A 57 0.16 10.84 -6.11
C MET A 57 -1.19 10.94 -5.41
N ALA A 58 -1.91 9.84 -5.22
CA ALA A 58 -3.15 9.89 -4.44
C ALA A 58 -2.80 10.14 -2.96
N LEU A 59 -3.15 11.32 -2.44
CA LEU A 59 -2.88 11.71 -1.05
C LEU A 59 -3.38 10.66 -0.05
N LEU A 60 -4.53 10.03 -0.33
CA LEU A 60 -5.08 8.95 0.50
C LEU A 60 -4.08 7.80 0.71
N ASN A 61 -3.28 7.47 -0.30
CA ASN A 61 -2.22 6.47 -0.16
C ASN A 61 -1.09 6.93 0.75
N HIS A 62 -0.83 8.22 0.85
CA HIS A 62 0.20 8.75 1.74
C HIS A 62 -0.27 8.93 3.17
N LEU A 63 -1.58 9.10 3.40
CA LEU A 63 -2.15 9.19 4.75
C LEU A 63 -1.82 7.99 5.63
N ARG A 64 -1.56 6.81 5.04
CA ARG A 64 -1.13 5.62 5.78
C ARG A 64 0.16 5.85 6.58
N PHE A 65 1.03 6.80 6.19
CA PHE A 65 2.25 7.13 6.94
C PHE A 65 2.01 8.07 8.13
N TYR A 66 0.78 8.53 8.30
CA TYR A 66 0.39 9.47 9.33
C TYR A 66 -0.68 8.90 10.28
N LEU A 67 -0.82 7.57 10.32
CA LEU A 67 -1.76 6.89 11.22
C LEU A 67 -1.55 7.29 12.70
N PRO A 68 -0.31 7.47 13.22
CA PRO A 68 -0.12 7.96 14.58
C PRO A 68 -0.65 9.37 14.82
N GLN A 69 -0.64 10.25 13.81
CA GLN A 69 -1.18 11.62 13.87
C GLN A 69 -2.70 11.65 13.70
N LEU A 70 -3.25 10.76 12.87
CA LEU A 70 -4.69 10.61 12.67
C LEU A 70 -5.37 9.99 13.90
N PHE A 71 -4.69 9.07 14.57
CA PHE A 71 -5.21 8.31 15.70
C PHE A 71 -4.26 8.37 16.91
N PRO A 72 -4.05 9.55 17.52
CA PRO A 72 -3.05 9.75 18.57
C PRO A 72 -3.33 8.94 19.85
N SER A 73 -4.59 8.57 20.09
CA SER A 73 -5.01 7.81 21.28
C SER A 73 -5.03 6.30 21.07
N LEU A 74 -4.76 5.81 19.85
CA LEU A 74 -4.71 4.37 19.56
C LEU A 74 -3.27 3.84 19.73
N HIS A 75 -3.18 2.62 20.23
CA HIS A 75 -1.93 1.87 20.42
C HIS A 75 -1.63 0.92 19.25
N ARG A 76 -2.68 0.38 18.61
CA ARG A 76 -2.59 -0.57 17.52
C ARG A 76 -3.71 -0.33 16.53
N ILE A 77 -3.44 -0.53 15.24
CA ILE A 77 -4.45 -0.40 14.18
C ILE A 77 -4.26 -1.50 13.14
N LEU A 78 -5.37 -2.11 12.72
CA LEU A 78 -5.40 -2.98 11.55
C LEU A 78 -5.83 -2.13 10.35
N PHE A 79 -4.89 -1.88 9.45
CA PHE A 79 -5.12 -1.17 8.20
C PHE A 79 -5.64 -2.13 7.13
N LEU A 80 -6.68 -1.72 6.39
CA LEU A 80 -7.22 -2.44 5.24
C LEU A 80 -7.35 -1.47 4.05
N ASP A 81 -6.88 -1.86 2.86
CA ASP A 81 -7.17 -1.11 1.63
C ASP A 81 -8.66 -1.30 1.22
N ASP A 82 -9.15 -0.42 0.33
CA ASP A 82 -10.54 -0.37 -0.14
C ASP A 82 -10.95 -1.53 -1.07
N ASP A 83 -9.99 -2.31 -1.53
CA ASP A 83 -10.13 -3.42 -2.46
C ASP A 83 -9.86 -4.80 -1.83
N VAL A 84 -10.14 -4.90 -0.53
CA VAL A 84 -10.01 -6.11 0.29
C VAL A 84 -11.37 -6.70 0.64
N ILE A 85 -11.45 -8.02 0.65
CA ILE A 85 -12.56 -8.78 1.24
C ILE A 85 -12.06 -9.52 2.47
N VAL A 86 -12.72 -9.30 3.59
CA VAL A 86 -12.51 -10.04 4.83
C VAL A 86 -13.43 -11.26 4.83
N GLN A 87 -12.84 -12.46 4.90
CA GLN A 87 -13.53 -13.75 4.88
C GLN A 87 -13.65 -14.39 6.26
N LYS A 88 -12.80 -13.98 7.22
CA LYS A 88 -12.74 -14.54 8.59
C LYS A 88 -12.59 -13.44 9.63
N ASP A 89 -12.85 -13.78 10.88
CA ASP A 89 -12.60 -12.89 12.00
C ASP A 89 -11.10 -12.52 12.09
N LEU A 90 -10.82 -11.23 12.21
CA LEU A 90 -9.46 -10.68 12.27
C LEU A 90 -9.03 -10.30 13.69
N SER A 91 -9.88 -10.51 14.70
CA SER A 91 -9.62 -10.03 16.07
C SER A 91 -8.36 -10.64 16.67
N ALA A 92 -8.06 -11.90 16.32
CA ALA A 92 -6.87 -12.60 16.78
C ALA A 92 -5.55 -11.92 16.34
N LEU A 93 -5.53 -11.15 15.25
CA LEU A 93 -4.35 -10.35 14.87
C LEU A 93 -3.98 -9.34 15.95
N PHE A 94 -4.94 -8.77 16.67
CA PHE A 94 -4.64 -7.78 17.72
C PHE A 94 -3.91 -8.39 18.92
N SER A 95 -3.91 -9.72 19.07
CA SER A 95 -3.14 -10.43 20.09
C SER A 95 -1.83 -11.01 19.56
N LEU A 96 -1.49 -10.76 18.29
CA LEU A 96 -0.24 -11.22 17.70
C LEU A 96 0.95 -10.55 18.39
N ASP A 97 1.93 -11.38 18.77
CA ASP A 97 3.24 -10.91 19.18
C ASP A 97 4.09 -10.60 17.94
N MET A 98 4.38 -9.31 17.74
CA MET A 98 5.19 -8.84 16.62
C MET A 98 6.69 -8.77 16.97
N ASN A 99 7.11 -9.32 18.12
CA ASN A 99 8.50 -9.31 18.59
C ASN A 99 9.13 -7.91 18.60
N GLY A 100 8.35 -6.90 19.03
CA GLY A 100 8.78 -5.50 19.05
C GLY A 100 8.81 -4.79 17.68
N ALA A 101 8.39 -5.46 16.61
CA ALA A 101 8.24 -4.83 15.30
C ALA A 101 7.04 -3.88 15.24
N VAL A 102 7.09 -2.92 14.34
CA VAL A 102 6.07 -1.89 14.15
C VAL A 102 4.98 -2.31 13.17
N ASN A 103 5.33 -3.09 12.14
CA ASN A 103 4.43 -3.51 11.07
C ASN A 103 4.34 -5.04 11.01
N GLY A 104 3.16 -5.60 11.20
CA GLY A 104 2.82 -6.98 10.89
C GLY A 104 2.24 -7.07 9.48
N ALA A 105 2.94 -7.76 8.57
CA ALA A 105 2.51 -7.86 7.17
C ALA A 105 2.88 -9.22 6.57
N VAL A 106 2.13 -9.65 5.55
CA VAL A 106 2.50 -10.84 4.78
C VAL A 106 3.61 -10.47 3.80
N GLU A 107 4.68 -11.27 3.82
CA GLU A 107 5.77 -11.19 2.87
C GLU A 107 5.34 -11.65 1.47
N THR A 108 5.86 -10.99 0.44
CA THR A 108 5.44 -11.19 -0.97
C THR A 108 6.52 -11.78 -1.86
N CYS A 109 7.76 -11.91 -1.36
CA CYS A 109 8.85 -12.43 -2.17
C CYS A 109 8.68 -13.91 -2.52
N LYS A 110 9.04 -14.26 -3.75
CA LYS A 110 9.09 -15.64 -4.26
C LYS A 110 10.33 -15.77 -5.15
N GLY A 111 11.38 -16.44 -4.67
CA GLY A 111 12.66 -16.44 -5.37
C GLY A 111 13.20 -15.01 -5.54
N SER A 112 13.40 -14.55 -6.79
CA SER A 112 13.85 -13.18 -7.11
C SER A 112 12.71 -12.17 -7.33
N PHE A 113 11.46 -12.60 -7.20
CA PHE A 113 10.29 -11.72 -7.28
C PHE A 113 10.07 -11.00 -5.96
N HIS A 114 9.57 -9.76 -6.04
CA HIS A 114 9.24 -8.90 -4.90
C HIS A 114 10.36 -8.78 -3.85
N ARG A 115 11.61 -8.78 -4.31
CA ARG A 115 12.79 -8.39 -3.53
C ARG A 115 12.96 -6.87 -3.54
N PHE A 116 13.67 -6.32 -2.57
CA PHE A 116 13.90 -4.87 -2.46
C PHE A 116 14.48 -4.28 -3.76
N HIS A 117 15.40 -4.97 -4.43
CA HIS A 117 15.99 -4.52 -5.69
C HIS A 117 14.99 -4.38 -6.85
N ARG A 118 13.77 -4.91 -6.73
CA ARG A 118 12.69 -4.72 -7.71
C ARG A 118 11.95 -3.39 -7.54
N TYR A 119 12.09 -2.75 -6.38
CA TYR A 119 11.39 -1.52 -5.99
C TYR A 119 12.32 -0.32 -5.84
N LEU A 120 13.57 -0.57 -5.51
CA LEU A 120 14.55 0.42 -5.08
C LEU A 120 15.81 0.37 -5.95
N ASN A 121 16.42 1.53 -6.20
CA ASN A 121 17.62 1.65 -7.02
C ASN A 121 18.90 1.44 -6.19
N PHE A 122 19.39 0.20 -6.11
CA PHE A 122 20.62 -0.14 -5.38
C PHE A 122 21.94 0.28 -6.06
N THR A 123 21.87 0.88 -7.26
CA THR A 123 23.06 1.53 -7.85
C THR A 123 23.38 2.85 -7.15
N ASP A 124 22.39 3.47 -6.51
CA ASP A 124 22.54 4.70 -5.75
C ASP A 124 23.22 4.46 -4.40
N THR A 125 24.24 5.27 -4.09
CA THR A 125 25.06 5.14 -2.89
C THR A 125 24.29 5.41 -1.59
N ARG A 126 23.14 6.10 -1.65
CA ARG A 126 22.27 6.35 -0.50
C ARG A 126 21.56 5.08 -0.02
N LEU A 127 21.35 4.11 -0.90
CA LEU A 127 20.72 2.82 -0.56
C LEU A 127 21.75 1.70 -0.42
N ARG A 128 22.79 1.72 -1.26
CA ARG A 128 23.85 0.71 -1.25
C ARG A 128 24.54 0.63 0.11
N GLY A 129 24.59 -0.59 0.67
CA GLY A 129 25.23 -0.84 1.97
C GLY A 129 24.40 -0.41 3.20
N ARG A 130 23.25 0.23 3.00
CA ARG A 130 22.29 0.54 4.08
C ARG A 130 21.12 -0.46 4.14
N PHE A 131 20.75 -1.01 2.98
CA PHE A 131 19.68 -1.99 2.84
C PHE A 131 20.20 -3.24 2.13
N ASP A 132 19.58 -4.37 2.43
CA ASP A 132 19.83 -5.62 1.70
C ASP A 132 18.99 -5.64 0.41
N PRO A 133 19.61 -5.70 -0.79
CA PRO A 133 18.87 -5.83 -2.04
C PRO A 133 18.03 -7.10 -2.13
N GLU A 134 18.38 -8.15 -1.38
CA GLU A 134 17.65 -9.41 -1.29
C GLU A 134 16.61 -9.44 -0.17
N GLY A 135 16.42 -8.32 0.54
CA GLY A 135 15.34 -8.13 1.49
C GLY A 135 13.98 -8.48 0.87
N CYS A 136 13.16 -9.21 1.63
CA CYS A 136 11.82 -9.59 1.19
C CYS A 136 10.87 -8.41 1.31
N ALA A 137 10.21 -8.01 0.21
CA ALA A 137 9.17 -7.01 0.30
C ALA A 137 7.87 -7.62 0.85
N TRP A 138 7.09 -6.77 1.51
CA TRP A 138 5.70 -7.01 1.87
C TRP A 138 4.80 -6.12 1.00
N ALA A 139 3.48 -6.20 1.19
CA ALA A 139 2.54 -5.30 0.53
C ALA A 139 1.66 -4.58 1.55
N TYR A 140 1.24 -3.38 1.19
CA TYR A 140 0.10 -2.79 1.85
C TYR A 140 -1.19 -3.49 1.40
N GLY A 141 -2.21 -3.42 2.24
CA GLY A 141 -3.54 -3.96 1.95
C GLY A 141 -4.17 -4.61 3.16
N MET A 142 -3.35 -5.27 3.97
CA MET A 142 -3.69 -5.66 5.31
C MET A 142 -2.42 -5.62 6.16
N ASN A 143 -2.37 -4.67 7.08
CA ASN A 143 -1.20 -4.45 7.91
C ASN A 143 -1.63 -4.19 9.34
N LEU A 144 -1.00 -4.87 10.29
CA LEU A 144 -1.15 -4.57 11.70
C LEU A 144 -0.05 -3.61 12.12
N PHE A 145 -0.40 -2.39 12.53
CA PHE A 145 0.58 -1.41 12.97
C PHE A 145 0.52 -1.23 14.49
N ASP A 146 1.67 -1.36 15.14
CA ASP A 146 1.90 -0.87 16.50
C ASP A 146 2.21 0.63 16.45
N LEU A 147 1.27 1.45 16.89
CA LEU A 147 1.38 2.90 16.84
C LEU A 147 2.30 3.46 17.93
N ASP A 148 2.51 2.74 19.03
CA ASP A 148 3.45 3.16 20.06
C ASP A 148 4.88 2.90 19.61
N GLY A 149 5.14 1.71 19.07
CA GLY A 149 6.41 1.39 18.40
C GLY A 149 6.69 2.34 17.23
N TRP A 150 5.68 2.69 16.44
CA TRP A 150 5.80 3.66 15.35
C TRP A 150 6.26 5.03 15.85
N ARG A 151 5.62 5.55 16.90
CA ARG A 151 5.99 6.84 17.53
C ARG A 151 7.41 6.77 18.10
N GLY A 152 7.72 5.71 18.85
CA GLY A 152 9.03 5.52 19.48
C GLY A 152 10.19 5.42 18.48
N ALA A 153 9.98 4.72 17.36
CA ALA A 153 10.97 4.59 16.29
C ALA A 153 10.94 5.74 15.27
N ASN A 154 10.02 6.72 15.43
CA ASN A 154 9.82 7.85 14.52
C ASN A 154 9.69 7.44 13.04
N VAL A 155 8.89 6.40 12.74
CA VAL A 155 8.78 5.86 11.38
C VAL A 155 8.24 6.90 10.38
N THR A 156 7.34 7.80 10.80
CA THR A 156 6.86 8.91 9.97
C THR A 156 8.00 9.88 9.60
N GLY A 157 8.92 10.16 10.53
CA GLY A 157 10.11 10.96 10.25
C GLY A 157 11.07 10.29 9.26
N THR A 158 11.27 8.97 9.39
CA THR A 158 12.05 8.19 8.41
C THR A 158 11.40 8.21 7.03
N TYR A 159 10.07 8.10 6.97
CA TYR A 159 9.32 8.27 5.73
C TYR A 159 9.53 9.66 5.11
N HIS A 160 9.46 10.74 5.90
CA HIS A 160 9.74 12.11 5.43
C HIS A 160 11.15 12.23 4.85
N TYR A 161 12.16 11.74 5.57
CA TYR A 161 13.54 11.76 5.12
C TYR A 161 13.67 11.12 3.72
N TRP A 162 13.13 9.92 3.53
CA TRP A 162 13.22 9.23 2.24
C TRP A 162 12.46 9.97 1.13
N GLN A 163 11.28 10.53 1.41
CA GLN A 163 10.57 11.36 0.42
C GLN A 163 11.44 12.52 -0.05
N GLU A 164 12.13 13.20 0.85
CA GLU A 164 13.05 14.30 0.51
C GLU A 164 14.27 13.82 -0.29
N GLN A 165 14.75 12.60 -0.04
CA GLN A 165 15.83 12.01 -0.84
C GLN A 165 15.40 11.61 -2.26
N ASN A 166 14.11 11.44 -2.53
CA ASN A 166 13.61 10.96 -3.83
C ASN A 166 12.82 12.02 -4.62
N VAL A 167 13.10 13.31 -4.41
CA VAL A 167 12.44 14.41 -5.16
C VAL A 167 12.64 14.28 -6.68
N ASP A 168 13.78 13.74 -7.11
CA ASP A 168 14.14 13.52 -8.52
C ASP A 168 13.79 12.10 -9.04
N ASN A 169 13.10 11.28 -8.24
CA ASN A 169 12.74 9.89 -8.54
C ASN A 169 13.94 8.96 -8.83
N SER A 170 15.14 9.30 -8.34
CA SER A 170 16.36 8.52 -8.54
C SER A 170 16.43 7.25 -7.71
N LEU A 171 15.79 7.21 -6.54
CA LEU A 171 15.79 6.08 -5.61
C LEU A 171 14.66 5.08 -5.90
N TRP A 172 13.47 5.55 -6.26
CA TRP A 172 12.37 4.73 -6.76
C TRP A 172 11.40 5.55 -7.62
N LYS A 173 10.57 4.85 -8.39
CA LYS A 173 9.59 5.43 -9.32
C LYS A 173 8.15 4.94 -9.12
N LEU A 174 7.96 3.98 -8.23
CA LEU A 174 6.63 3.42 -7.90
C LEU A 174 5.93 4.26 -6.83
N GLY A 175 4.74 3.85 -6.42
CA GLY A 175 3.95 4.53 -5.39
C GLY A 175 4.50 4.40 -3.97
N THR A 176 3.62 4.18 -2.99
CA THR A 176 3.96 4.26 -1.57
C THR A 176 4.66 3.03 -1.00
N LEU A 177 4.72 1.91 -1.73
CA LEU A 177 5.39 0.70 -1.24
C LEU A 177 6.91 0.89 -1.04
N PRO A 178 7.72 1.32 -2.03
CA PRO A 178 9.15 1.55 -1.82
C PRO A 178 9.51 2.42 -0.60
N PRO A 179 8.91 3.61 -0.37
CA PRO A 179 9.21 4.38 0.84
C PRO A 179 8.70 3.70 2.12
N GLY A 180 7.67 2.85 2.02
CA GLY A 180 7.27 1.95 3.11
C GLY A 180 8.34 0.92 3.46
N LEU A 181 8.91 0.23 2.45
CA LEU A 181 9.99 -0.73 2.67
C LEU A 181 11.20 -0.08 3.35
N LEU A 182 11.53 1.16 2.96
CA LEU A 182 12.62 1.93 3.57
C LEU A 182 12.30 2.37 5.01
N ALA A 183 11.10 2.91 5.25
CA ALA A 183 10.70 3.43 6.56
C ALA A 183 10.52 2.33 7.62
N PHE A 184 10.06 1.15 7.22
CA PHE A 184 9.84 0.00 8.10
C PHE A 184 10.93 -1.06 8.01
N ASN A 185 12.08 -0.74 7.41
CA ASN A 185 13.19 -1.70 7.31
C ASN A 185 13.68 -2.12 8.70
N GLY A 186 13.75 -3.43 8.94
CA GLY A 186 14.08 -3.99 10.26
C GLY A 186 12.98 -3.81 11.32
N LEU A 187 11.82 -3.24 10.96
CA LEU A 187 10.67 -2.99 11.84
C LEU A 187 9.41 -3.73 11.37
N THR A 188 9.56 -4.72 10.49
CA THR A 188 8.46 -5.53 9.97
C THR A 188 8.55 -6.97 10.49
N HIS A 189 7.44 -7.47 11.04
CA HIS A 189 7.25 -8.86 11.40
C HIS A 189 6.43 -9.55 10.31
N ALA A 190 6.98 -10.62 9.73
CA ALA A 190 6.27 -11.44 8.77
C ALA A 190 5.15 -12.21 9.46
N ILE A 191 3.90 -12.02 9.02
CA ILE A 191 2.74 -12.77 9.54
C ILE A 191 2.41 -13.94 8.62
N ASP A 192 1.69 -14.93 9.15
CA ASP A 192 1.29 -16.12 8.40
C ASP A 192 0.55 -15.76 7.09
N PRO A 193 0.94 -16.33 5.93
CA PRO A 193 0.32 -16.02 4.64
C PRO A 193 -1.19 -16.32 4.56
N SER A 194 -1.74 -17.15 5.46
CA SER A 194 -3.18 -17.37 5.56
C SER A 194 -3.94 -16.16 6.08
N TRP A 195 -3.28 -15.14 6.64
CA TRP A 195 -3.95 -13.90 7.02
C TRP A 195 -4.33 -13.06 5.80
N HIS A 196 -3.46 -12.94 4.79
CA HIS A 196 -3.66 -12.05 3.64
C HIS A 196 -3.14 -12.66 2.35
N VAL A 197 -4.07 -13.01 1.46
CA VAL A 197 -3.74 -13.44 0.09
C VAL A 197 -3.98 -12.29 -0.87
N LEU A 198 -2.91 -11.87 -1.51
CA LEU A 198 -2.90 -10.78 -2.50
C LEU A 198 -2.54 -11.30 -3.90
N GLY A 199 -2.77 -10.45 -4.89
CA GLY A 199 -2.48 -10.66 -6.30
C GLY A 199 -3.72 -10.85 -7.16
N LEU A 200 -4.93 -10.77 -6.59
CA LEU A 200 -6.17 -11.04 -7.34
C LEU A 200 -6.41 -9.99 -8.45
N GLY A 201 -5.75 -8.83 -8.38
CA GLY A 201 -5.81 -7.79 -9.41
C GLY A 201 -4.75 -7.89 -10.50
N TYR A 202 -3.89 -8.92 -10.52
CA TYR A 202 -2.89 -9.09 -11.59
C TYR A 202 -2.38 -10.52 -11.85
N ASN A 203 -2.53 -11.46 -10.91
CA ASN A 203 -1.97 -12.81 -11.02
C ASN A 203 -3.07 -13.85 -11.30
N PRO A 204 -3.19 -14.39 -12.52
CA PRO A 204 -4.21 -15.38 -12.87
C PRO A 204 -3.95 -16.79 -12.31
N HIS A 205 -2.83 -17.01 -11.61
CA HIS A 205 -2.38 -18.32 -11.15
C HIS A 205 -2.25 -18.42 -9.63
N LEU A 206 -3.12 -17.74 -8.88
CA LEU A 206 -3.18 -17.92 -7.43
C LEU A 206 -3.85 -19.25 -7.09
N ASP A 207 -3.38 -19.88 -6.02
CA ASP A 207 -3.98 -21.11 -5.50
C ASP A 207 -5.36 -20.80 -4.89
N MET A 208 -6.41 -21.37 -5.49
CA MET A 208 -7.79 -21.23 -5.02
C MET A 208 -7.98 -21.81 -3.61
N ASN A 209 -7.23 -22.85 -3.23
CA ASN A 209 -7.29 -23.40 -1.88
C ASN A 209 -6.72 -22.41 -0.86
N ALA A 210 -5.59 -21.78 -1.16
CA ALA A 210 -5.05 -20.69 -0.34
C ALA A 210 -6.03 -19.51 -0.23
N ILE A 211 -6.62 -19.07 -1.35
CA ILE A 211 -7.65 -18.02 -1.37
C ILE A 211 -8.82 -18.37 -0.45
N SER A 212 -9.36 -19.59 -0.55
CA SER A 212 -10.51 -20.02 0.25
C SER A 212 -10.22 -20.07 1.76
N LYS A 213 -8.96 -20.33 2.13
CA LYS A 213 -8.51 -20.42 3.53
C LYS A 213 -8.01 -19.10 4.08
N ALA A 214 -7.79 -18.10 3.25
CA ALA A 214 -7.27 -16.81 3.68
C ALA A 214 -8.27 -16.04 4.56
N ALA A 215 -7.80 -15.31 5.55
CA ALA A 215 -8.63 -14.42 6.37
C ALA A 215 -9.05 -13.17 5.59
N ALA A 216 -8.16 -12.61 4.79
CA ALA A 216 -8.43 -11.52 3.85
C ALA A 216 -7.87 -11.82 2.46
N ILE A 217 -8.60 -11.41 1.42
CA ILE A 217 -8.17 -11.49 0.03
C ILE A 217 -8.16 -10.11 -0.62
N HIS A 218 -7.19 -9.84 -1.48
CA HIS A 218 -6.89 -8.48 -1.94
C HIS A 218 -6.71 -8.39 -3.45
N TRP A 219 -7.49 -7.50 -4.09
CA TRP A 219 -7.37 -7.16 -5.51
C TRP A 219 -6.32 -6.06 -5.78
N ASN A 220 -5.19 -6.10 -5.08
CA ASN A 220 -4.07 -5.22 -5.42
C ASN A 220 -3.67 -5.41 -6.89
N GLY A 221 -3.37 -4.29 -7.56
CA GLY A 221 -3.20 -4.23 -9.01
C GLY A 221 -4.33 -3.52 -9.73
N ASN A 222 -4.41 -3.70 -11.05
CA ASN A 222 -5.29 -2.90 -11.91
C ASN A 222 -6.58 -3.64 -12.30
N GLN A 223 -6.59 -4.98 -12.29
CA GLN A 223 -7.74 -5.80 -12.72
C GLN A 223 -8.75 -5.94 -11.56
N LYS A 224 -9.39 -4.83 -11.21
CA LYS A 224 -10.40 -4.78 -10.13
C LYS A 224 -11.66 -5.56 -10.50
N PRO A 225 -12.36 -6.19 -9.54
CA PRO A 225 -13.46 -7.09 -9.84
C PRO A 225 -14.71 -6.38 -10.40
N TRP A 226 -14.85 -5.07 -10.15
CA TRP A 226 -15.88 -4.21 -10.72
C TRP A 226 -15.54 -3.64 -12.11
N LEU A 227 -14.38 -3.99 -12.68
CA LEU A 227 -13.98 -3.53 -14.01
C LEU A 227 -14.11 -4.64 -15.05
N LYS A 228 -14.31 -4.26 -16.31
CA LYS A 228 -14.38 -5.21 -17.44
C LYS A 228 -13.08 -6.01 -17.65
N ILE A 229 -11.95 -5.47 -17.20
CA ILE A 229 -10.64 -6.10 -17.25
C ILE A 229 -10.37 -7.05 -16.07
N ALA A 230 -11.36 -7.32 -15.21
CA ALA A 230 -11.21 -8.23 -14.09
C ALA A 230 -10.76 -9.62 -14.55
N LEU A 231 -9.93 -10.28 -13.73
CA LEU A 231 -9.61 -11.69 -13.91
C LEU A 231 -10.87 -12.55 -13.65
N PRO A 232 -11.41 -13.27 -14.65
CA PRO A 232 -12.71 -13.92 -14.53
C PRO A 232 -12.77 -14.97 -13.41
N ASN A 233 -11.67 -15.66 -13.15
CA ASN A 233 -11.56 -16.72 -12.14
C ASN A 233 -11.73 -16.22 -10.70
N TYR A 234 -11.55 -14.93 -10.43
CA TYR A 234 -11.71 -14.37 -9.08
C TYR A 234 -12.98 -13.55 -8.93
N ARG A 235 -13.64 -13.13 -10.03
CA ARG A 235 -14.74 -12.17 -9.99
C ARG A 235 -15.87 -12.58 -9.04
N SER A 236 -16.23 -13.87 -9.03
CA SER A 236 -17.29 -14.43 -8.18
C SER A 236 -17.04 -14.27 -6.67
N LEU A 237 -15.77 -14.13 -6.26
CA LEU A 237 -15.41 -13.91 -4.86
C LEU A 237 -15.87 -12.55 -4.35
N TRP A 238 -15.97 -11.56 -5.25
CA TRP A 238 -16.44 -10.20 -4.94
C TRP A 238 -17.94 -10.04 -5.20
N THR A 239 -18.46 -10.53 -6.34
CA THR A 239 -19.86 -10.30 -6.73
C THR A 239 -20.88 -10.85 -5.74
N LYS A 240 -20.52 -11.85 -4.91
CA LYS A 240 -21.38 -12.37 -3.85
C LYS A 240 -21.72 -11.35 -2.73
N TYR A 241 -20.97 -10.25 -2.64
CA TYR A 241 -21.22 -9.16 -1.67
C TYR A 241 -21.87 -7.93 -2.31
N VAL A 242 -22.20 -8.00 -3.60
CA VAL A 242 -22.63 -6.85 -4.39
C VAL A 242 -24.13 -6.96 -4.64
N SER A 243 -24.85 -5.91 -4.27
CA SER A 243 -26.27 -5.77 -4.61
C SER A 243 -26.38 -5.11 -5.98
N PHE A 244 -26.44 -5.87 -7.06
CA PHE A 244 -26.52 -5.33 -8.42
C PHE A 244 -27.80 -4.53 -8.69
N ASP A 245 -28.81 -4.67 -7.84
CA ASP A 245 -30.03 -3.85 -7.87
C ASP A 245 -29.80 -2.44 -7.30
N ASP A 246 -28.61 -2.13 -6.75
CA ASP A 246 -28.25 -0.79 -6.28
C ASP A 246 -28.17 0.18 -7.47
N PRO A 247 -28.99 1.25 -7.49
CA PRO A 247 -29.01 2.22 -8.59
C PRO A 247 -27.63 2.84 -8.87
N TRP A 248 -26.81 3.08 -7.85
CA TRP A 248 -25.49 3.68 -8.00
C TRP A 248 -24.52 2.76 -8.73
N LEU A 249 -24.63 1.45 -8.52
CA LEU A 249 -23.79 0.46 -9.19
C LEU A 249 -24.19 0.29 -10.65
N SER A 250 -25.49 0.31 -10.93
CA SER A 250 -26.02 0.28 -12.29
C SER A 250 -25.56 1.50 -13.10
N GLU A 251 -25.61 2.71 -12.52
CA GLU A 251 -25.09 3.92 -13.18
C GLU A 251 -23.60 3.86 -13.47
N CYS A 252 -22.83 3.19 -12.60
CA CYS A 252 -21.39 2.98 -12.79
C CYS A 252 -21.04 1.84 -13.78
N GLY A 253 -22.04 1.19 -14.38
CA GLY A 253 -21.84 0.08 -15.33
C GLY A 253 -21.20 -1.15 -14.70
N VAL A 254 -21.40 -1.34 -13.40
CA VAL A 254 -20.94 -2.51 -12.65
C VAL A 254 -21.95 -3.64 -12.90
N THR A 255 -21.53 -4.65 -13.67
CA THR A 255 -22.36 -5.82 -14.02
C THR A 255 -21.71 -7.13 -13.60
#